data_AF-A0A377VUS2-F1
#
_entry.id   AF-A0A377VUS2-F1
#
_cell.length_a   1.000
_cell.length_b   1.000
_cell.length_c   1.000
_cell.angle_alpha   90.00
_cell.angle_beta   90.00
_cell.angle_gamma   90.00
#
_symmetry.space_group_name_H-M   'P 1'
#
loop_
_entity.id
_entity.type
_entity.pdbx_description
1 polymer ?
#
loop_
_entity_poly.entity_id
_entity_poly.type
_entity_poly.pdbx_seq_one_letter_code
_entity_poly.pdbx_strand_id
1 'polypeptide(L)'
;MSLSFEDQHKLDEFWSYCVKHQYFNIGYPESADFNYTVPERFMRFSINNCGDWADYCNYRLNTFDFEKEVIAYFAGVFKNSI
;
A
#
# COMPACT_ATOMS: atom_id res chain seq x y z
N MET A 1 8.35 -22.97 -4.31
CA MET A 1 7.40 -24.03 -3.91
C MET A 1 6.06 -23.70 -4.51
N SER A 2 5.41 -24.66 -5.18
CA SER A 2 4.01 -24.52 -5.59
C SER A 2 3.10 -24.84 -4.41
N LEU A 3 1.98 -24.13 -4.28
CA LEU A 3 0.93 -24.47 -3.31
C LEU A 3 0.31 -25.84 -3.62
N SER A 4 -0.28 -26.46 -2.59
CA SER A 4 -1.17 -27.61 -2.79
C SER A 4 -2.43 -27.18 -3.54
N PHE A 5 -3.15 -28.15 -4.12
CA PHE A 5 -4.42 -27.86 -4.76
C PHE A 5 -5.43 -27.28 -3.77
N GLU A 6 -5.50 -27.87 -2.58
CA GLU A 6 -6.41 -27.46 -1.51
C GLU A 6 -6.11 -26.03 -1.02
N ASP A 7 -4.84 -25.65 -0.90
CA ASP A 7 -4.46 -24.31 -0.44
C ASP A 7 -4.65 -23.26 -1.54
N GLN A 8 -4.38 -23.59 -2.81
CA GLN A 8 -4.72 -22.70 -3.91
C GLN A 8 -6.23 -22.46 -3.98
N HIS A 9 -7.03 -23.51 -3.82
CA HIS A 9 -8.49 -23.41 -3.82
C HIS A 9 -9.01 -22.47 -2.73
N LYS A 10 -8.48 -22.56 -1.50
CA LYS A 10 -8.85 -21.65 -0.40
C LYS A 10 -8.56 -20.18 -0.73
N LEU A 11 -7.42 -19.90 -1.39
CA LEU A 11 -7.08 -18.54 -1.80
C LEU A 11 -8.04 -18.02 -2.87
N ASP A 12 -8.42 -18.87 -3.82
CA ASP A 12 -9.35 -18.50 -4.90
C ASP A 12 -10.79 -18.26 -4.37
N GLU A 13 -11.23 -19.05 -3.39
CA GLU A 13 -12.49 -18.84 -2.68
C GLU A 13 -12.48 -17.49 -1.94
N PHE A 14 -11.41 -17.19 -1.22
CA PHE A 14 -11.26 -15.92 -0.51
C PHE A 14 -11.18 -14.73 -1.48
N TRP A 15 -10.46 -14.87 -2.59
CA TRP A 15 -10.41 -13.86 -3.64
C TRP A 15 -11.82 -13.55 -4.18
N SER A 16 -12.59 -14.59 -4.49
CA SER A 16 -13.96 -14.46 -4.99
C SER A 16 -14.87 -13.76 -3.97
N TYR A 17 -14.70 -14.07 -2.68
CA TYR A 17 -15.38 -13.37 -1.59
C TYR A 17 -15.04 -11.87 -1.60
N CYS A 18 -13.75 -11.51 -1.65
CA CYS A 18 -13.32 -10.10 -1.71
C CYS A 18 -13.92 -9.36 -2.91
N VAL A 19 -13.82 -9.93 -4.12
CA VAL A 19 -14.36 -9.32 -5.34
C VAL A 19 -15.87 -9.08 -5.23
N LYS A 20 -16.61 -10.05 -4.67
CA LYS A 20 -18.05 -9.93 -4.45
C LYS A 20 -18.41 -8.82 -3.46
N HIS A 21 -17.60 -8.59 -2.43
CA HIS A 21 -17.95 -7.73 -1.31
C HIS A 21 -17.31 -6.32 -1.35
N GLN A 22 -16.32 -6.08 -2.20
CA GLN A 22 -15.49 -4.85 -2.20
C GLN A 22 -16.27 -3.53 -2.24
N TYR A 23 -17.45 -3.48 -2.88
CA TYR A 23 -18.23 -2.24 -3.05
C TYR A 23 -19.42 -2.12 -2.09
N PHE A 24 -19.61 -3.07 -1.16
CA PHE A 24 -20.79 -3.13 -0.30
C PHE A 24 -20.54 -2.65 1.14
N ASN A 25 -19.40 -2.02 1.40
CA ASN A 25 -19.03 -1.46 2.70
C ASN A 25 -19.51 0.00 2.85
N ILE A 26 -20.82 0.19 2.97
CA ILE A 26 -21.44 1.54 3.02
C ILE A 26 -21.30 2.17 4.43
N GLY A 27 -20.99 1.36 5.45
CA GLY A 27 -20.95 1.80 6.85
C GLY A 27 -19.65 2.49 7.29
N TYR A 28 -18.63 2.58 6.43
CA TYR A 28 -17.33 3.13 6.80
C TYR A 28 -16.74 3.98 5.65
N PRO A 29 -16.07 5.12 5.94
CA PRO A 29 -15.39 5.90 4.94
C PRO A 29 -14.12 5.18 4.48
N GLU A 30 -14.22 4.41 3.41
CA GLU A 30 -13.10 3.76 2.75
C GLU A 30 -13.15 3.97 1.23
N SER A 31 -11.98 3.89 0.59
CA SER A 31 -11.93 3.69 -0.85
C SER A 31 -12.10 2.21 -1.14
N ALA A 32 -12.92 1.87 -2.13
CA ALA A 32 -13.04 0.50 -2.66
C ALA A 32 -12.19 0.30 -3.93
N ASP A 33 -11.75 1.39 -4.56
CA ASP A 33 -11.04 1.37 -5.83
C ASP A 33 -9.53 1.62 -5.60
N PHE A 34 -8.75 0.55 -5.66
CA PHE A 34 -7.29 0.59 -5.55
C PHE A 34 -6.66 0.02 -6.82
N ASN A 35 -5.78 0.80 -7.45
CA ASN A 35 -4.95 0.33 -8.55
C ASN A 35 -3.49 0.21 -8.10
N TYR A 36 -3.07 -1.03 -7.78
CA TYR A 36 -1.70 -1.32 -7.35
C TYR A 36 -0.75 -1.69 -8.51
N THR A 37 -1.16 -1.61 -9.79
CA THR A 37 -0.31 -2.04 -10.92
C THR A 37 1.07 -1.37 -10.93
N VAL A 38 1.15 -0.08 -10.61
CA VAL A 38 2.44 0.64 -10.55
C VAL A 38 3.26 0.23 -9.32
N PRO A 39 2.72 0.27 -8.07
CA PRO A 39 3.51 -0.09 -6.90
C PRO A 39 3.84 -1.58 -6.76
N GLU A 40 3.06 -2.48 -7.36
CA GLU A 40 3.18 -3.95 -7.22
C GLU A 40 4.61 -4.45 -7.47
N ARG A 41 5.29 -3.93 -8.50
CA ARG A 41 6.67 -4.34 -8.83
C ARG A 41 7.66 -4.12 -7.68
N PHE A 42 7.40 -3.13 -6.82
CA PHE A 42 8.28 -2.81 -5.69
C PHE A 42 8.05 -3.72 -4.49
N MET A 43 6.92 -4.44 -4.41
CA MET A 43 6.61 -5.40 -3.34
C MET A 43 7.57 -6.60 -3.33
N ARG A 44 8.43 -6.73 -4.34
CA ARG A 44 9.52 -7.72 -4.40
C ARG A 44 10.75 -7.33 -3.58
N PHE A 45 10.85 -6.08 -3.13
CA PHE A 45 11.94 -5.59 -2.30
C PHE A 45 11.47 -5.43 -0.85
N SER A 46 12.35 -5.72 0.10
CA SER A 46 12.12 -5.35 1.50
C SER A 46 12.39 -3.86 1.66
N ILE A 47 11.40 -3.03 1.37
CA ILE A 47 11.50 -1.58 1.53
C ILE A 47 11.21 -1.23 2.98
N ASN A 48 12.02 -0.36 3.59
CA ASN A 48 11.84 0.06 4.97
C ASN A 48 12.36 1.48 5.21
N ASN A 49 11.49 2.35 5.74
CA ASN A 49 11.82 3.71 6.15
C ASN A 49 12.11 3.77 7.65
N CYS A 50 12.96 2.85 8.15
CA CYS A 50 13.28 2.84 9.58
C CYS A 50 14.19 4.02 9.93
N GLY A 51 13.75 4.84 10.88
CA GLY A 51 14.45 6.05 11.32
C GLY A 51 13.77 7.32 10.83
N ASP A 52 14.42 8.46 11.06
CA ASP A 52 14.00 9.76 10.55
C ASP A 52 14.60 9.98 9.16
N TRP A 53 13.80 10.49 8.22
CA TRP A 53 14.26 10.83 6.87
C TRP A 53 15.32 11.94 6.85
N ALA A 54 15.39 12.75 7.92
CA ALA A 54 16.35 13.85 8.07
C ALA A 54 17.72 13.39 8.55
N ASP A 55 17.82 12.16 9.09
CA ASP A 55 19.04 11.61 9.66
C ASP A 55 19.69 10.56 8.73
N TYR A 56 20.94 10.21 9.03
CA TYR A 56 21.59 9.10 8.35
C TYR A 56 20.89 7.77 8.64
N CYS A 57 20.56 7.03 7.59
CA CYS A 57 20.04 5.67 7.66
C CYS A 57 20.92 4.71 6.84
N ASN A 58 21.31 3.60 7.48
CA ASN A 58 22.08 2.53 6.82
C ASN A 58 21.18 1.57 6.02
N TYR A 59 19.86 1.61 6.20
CA TYR A 59 18.92 0.82 5.41
C TYR A 59 18.68 1.49 4.05
N ARG A 60 19.41 1.05 3.03
CA ARG A 60 19.45 1.71 1.71
C ARG A 60 18.18 1.54 0.89
N LEU A 61 17.43 0.43 1.08
CA LEU A 61 16.15 0.20 0.43
C LEU A 61 15.03 0.94 1.19
N ASN A 62 15.15 2.26 1.27
CA ASN A 62 14.13 3.15 1.82
C ASN A 62 13.51 4.00 0.70
N THR A 63 12.43 4.70 1.03
CA THR A 63 11.70 5.63 0.16
C THR A 63 11.58 7.01 0.81
N PHE A 64 12.55 7.43 1.62
CA PHE A 64 12.49 8.71 2.34
C PHE A 64 12.28 9.93 1.43
N ASP A 65 12.87 9.93 0.23
CA ASP A 65 12.63 11.02 -0.73
C ASP A 65 11.16 11.08 -1.19
N PHE A 66 10.56 9.91 -1.45
CA PHE A 66 9.15 9.82 -1.81
C PHE A 66 8.22 10.17 -0.64
N GLU A 67 8.57 9.77 0.59
CA GLU A 67 7.86 10.15 1.81
C GLU A 67 7.82 11.68 1.96
N LYS A 68 8.96 12.36 1.81
CA LYS A 68 9.03 13.83 1.85
C LYS A 68 8.15 14.49 0.80
N GLU A 69 8.15 13.98 -0.43
CA GLU A 69 7.31 14.51 -1.52
C GLU A 69 5.82 14.42 -1.18
N VAL A 70 5.36 13.28 -0.65
CA VAL A 70 3.97 13.08 -0.24
C VAL A 70 3.59 14.01 0.90
N ILE A 71 4.44 14.11 1.93
CA ILE A 71 4.21 15.02 3.07
C ILE A 71 4.17 16.48 2.60
N ALA A 72 5.07 16.90 1.72
CA ALA A 72 5.09 18.25 1.17
C ALA A 72 3.82 18.57 0.38
N TYR A 73 3.32 17.61 -0.42
CA TYR A 73 2.05 17.75 -1.13
C TYR A 73 0.89 18.00 -0.17
N PHE A 74 0.71 17.13 0.85
CA PHE A 74 -0.38 17.28 1.81
C PHE A 74 -0.24 18.53 2.66
N ALA A 75 0.97 18.91 3.08
CA ALA A 75 1.22 20.16 3.79
C ALA A 75 0.76 21.38 2.96
N GLY A 76 1.01 21.36 1.64
CA GLY A 76 0.50 22.38 0.71
C GLY A 76 -1.03 22.40 0.62
N VAL A 77 -1.67 21.24 0.49
CA VAL A 77 -3.14 21.09 0.47
C VAL A 77 -3.75 21.69 1.73
N PHE A 78 -3.27 21.29 2.92
CA PHE A 78 -3.83 21.76 4.19
C PHE A 78 -3.52 23.23 4.49
N LYS A 79 -2.37 23.75 4.08
CA LYS A 79 -2.02 25.17 4.28
C LYS A 79 -2.90 26.11 3.46
N ASN A 80 -3.33 25.68 2.27
CA ASN A 80 -4.21 26.47 1.39
C ASN A 80 -5.71 26.28 1.70
N SER A 81 -6.04 25.48 2.73
CA SER A 81 -7.41 25.16 3.13
C SER A 81 -7.93 26.02 4.30
N ILE A 82 -7.24 27.13 4.61
CA ILE A 82 -7.56 28.08 5.68
C ILE A 82 -7.77 29.47 5.08
#